data_AF-A3E3M7-F1
#
_entry.id   AF-A3E3M7-F1
#
_cell.length_a   1.000
_cell.length_b   1.000
_cell.length_c   1.000
_cell.angle_alpha   90.00
_cell.angle_beta   90.00
_cell.angle_gamma   90.00
#
_symmetry.space_group_name_H-M   'P 1'
#
loop_
_entity.id
_entity.type
_entity.pdbx_description
1 polymer ?
#
loop_
_entity_poly.entity_id
_entity_poly.type
_entity_poly.pdbx_seq_one_letter_code
_entity_poly.pdbx_strand_id
1 'polypeptide(L)'
;MVQMALGTLFFALLARHVTSVTVISSSTSGAAARAAEWRAVSTVDVEARRFWAAQWSGLEADLEKLRAAAAAVAAAAPAPEQKVHRKSPLAGLKLNLNPKNTQDLVPALGMLKGLYEDGKARIGQLNAREKDLKGKYDLKKAEHDRRLQAIEARFKNHTLSAEWRANETRDENRLWNYWERVRERQHKQYHTSLKIQHGTLEKVKTMIDMYEKTISGKADKAKFAKQLKKVGGGSLPDIVFLQDAQTATIRSATMP
;
A
#
# COMPACT_ATOMS: atom_id res chain seq x y z
N MET A 1 -8.72 -51.43 -69.53
CA MET A 1 -8.80 -51.77 -68.09
C MET A 1 -7.51 -52.47 -67.64
N VAL A 2 -6.36 -51.78 -67.68
CA VAL A 2 -5.12 -52.25 -67.04
C VAL A 2 -4.33 -51.00 -66.64
N GLN A 3 -4.67 -50.41 -65.50
CA GLN A 3 -3.87 -49.35 -64.88
C GLN A 3 -4.35 -49.22 -63.44
N MET A 4 -3.61 -49.80 -62.49
CA MET A 4 -3.57 -49.51 -61.04
C MET A 4 -3.09 -50.75 -60.27
N ALA A 5 -1.78 -51.02 -60.26
CA ALA A 5 -1.17 -51.94 -59.28
C ALA A 5 0.36 -51.84 -59.34
N LEU A 6 0.95 -50.71 -58.92
CA LEU A 6 2.41 -50.58 -58.71
C LEU A 6 2.71 -49.28 -57.95
N GLY A 7 2.17 -49.14 -56.74
CA GLY A 7 2.30 -47.91 -55.96
C GLY A 7 2.22 -48.07 -54.44
N THR A 8 2.55 -49.24 -53.90
CA THR A 8 2.40 -49.53 -52.46
C THR A 8 3.48 -50.44 -51.91
N LEU A 9 4.75 -50.22 -52.26
CA LEU A 9 5.86 -51.02 -51.72
C LEU A 9 7.20 -50.26 -51.62
N PHE A 10 7.15 -48.96 -51.26
CA PHE A 10 8.37 -48.17 -51.04
C PHE A 10 8.30 -47.19 -49.85
N PHE A 11 7.46 -47.47 -48.85
CA PHE A 11 7.30 -46.62 -47.65
C PHE A 11 7.40 -47.39 -46.32
N ALA A 12 8.10 -48.53 -46.30
CA ALA A 12 8.19 -49.38 -45.12
C ALA A 12 9.62 -49.62 -44.60
N LEU A 13 10.62 -48.83 -45.01
CA LEU A 13 12.01 -49.03 -44.59
C LEU A 13 12.78 -47.75 -44.25
N LEU A 14 12.13 -46.78 -43.61
CA LEU A 14 12.78 -45.57 -43.07
C LEU A 14 12.17 -45.12 -41.74
N ALA A 15 11.66 -46.07 -40.94
CA ALA A 15 11.08 -45.84 -39.63
C ALA A 15 11.82 -46.60 -38.52
N ARG A 16 13.15 -46.71 -38.61
CA ARG A 16 14.01 -47.25 -37.56
C ARG A 16 15.32 -46.47 -37.50
N HIS A 17 15.31 -45.36 -36.75
CA HIS A 17 16.44 -44.80 -35.97
C HIS A 17 16.23 -43.30 -35.67
N VAL A 18 15.19 -42.97 -34.90
CA VAL A 18 15.15 -41.72 -34.12
C VAL A 18 14.48 -42.01 -32.77
N THR A 19 15.09 -42.86 -31.97
CA THR A 19 14.68 -43.09 -30.58
C THR A 19 15.91 -43.16 -29.71
N SER A 20 16.56 -42.02 -29.50
CA SER A 20 17.46 -41.74 -28.38
C SER A 20 17.95 -40.31 -28.54
N VAL A 21 17.26 -39.33 -27.93
CA VAL A 21 17.78 -38.10 -27.29
C VAL A 21 16.55 -37.20 -27.02
N THR A 22 15.82 -37.45 -25.92
CA THR A 22 14.84 -36.50 -25.34
C THR A 22 14.66 -36.78 -23.84
N VAL A 23 15.75 -36.85 -23.08
CA VAL A 23 15.67 -36.98 -21.60
C VAL A 23 16.41 -35.85 -20.85
N ILE A 24 16.93 -34.83 -21.55
CA ILE A 24 17.70 -33.73 -20.90
C ILE A 24 16.93 -32.38 -20.86
N SER A 25 15.69 -32.29 -21.38
CA SER A 25 14.92 -31.02 -21.36
C SER A 25 14.02 -30.81 -20.12
N SER A 26 13.96 -31.74 -19.17
CA SER A 26 13.06 -31.65 -18.01
C SER A 26 13.66 -30.96 -16.77
N SER A 27 14.98 -30.77 -16.69
CA SER A 27 15.63 -30.11 -15.55
C SER A 27 15.69 -28.58 -15.69
N THR A 28 15.83 -28.07 -16.91
CA THR A 28 15.87 -26.62 -17.19
C THR A 28 14.50 -25.95 -17.03
N SER A 29 13.41 -26.70 -17.25
CA SER A 29 12.04 -26.18 -17.12
C SER A 29 11.66 -25.86 -15.67
N GLY A 30 12.11 -26.66 -14.70
CA GLY A 30 11.86 -26.44 -13.28
C GLY A 30 12.57 -25.21 -12.72
N ALA A 31 13.86 -25.03 -13.05
CA ALA A 31 14.63 -23.88 -12.61
C ALA A 31 14.09 -22.56 -13.21
N ALA A 32 13.74 -22.57 -14.50
CA ALA A 32 13.16 -21.41 -15.17
C ALA A 32 11.78 -21.02 -14.58
N ALA A 33 10.91 -22.00 -14.31
CA ALA A 33 9.61 -21.77 -13.67
C ALA A 33 9.78 -21.14 -12.28
N ARG A 34 10.69 -21.68 -11.45
CA ARG A 34 10.98 -21.13 -10.12
C ARG A 34 11.54 -19.71 -10.19
N ALA A 35 12.47 -19.45 -11.12
CA ALA A 35 13.00 -18.11 -11.33
C ALA A 35 11.91 -17.12 -11.75
N ALA A 36 10.96 -17.54 -12.61
CA ALA A 36 9.81 -16.74 -12.98
C ALA A 36 8.89 -16.44 -11.79
N GLU A 37 8.67 -17.41 -10.90
CA GLU A 37 7.90 -17.22 -9.66
C GLU A 37 8.55 -16.22 -8.71
N TRP A 38 9.87 -16.32 -8.51
CA TRP A 38 10.61 -15.34 -7.70
C TRP A 38 10.57 -13.93 -8.30
N ARG A 39 10.57 -13.80 -9.64
CA ARG A 39 10.36 -12.50 -10.29
C ARG A 39 8.94 -11.99 -10.05
N ALA A 40 7.91 -12.83 -10.20
CA ALA A 40 6.52 -12.46 -9.92
C ALA A 40 6.31 -12.03 -8.46
N VAL A 41 7.01 -12.69 -7.53
CA VAL A 41 7.12 -12.28 -6.13
C VAL A 41 7.68 -10.86 -6.02
N SER A 42 8.83 -10.60 -6.65
CA SER A 42 9.50 -9.30 -6.57
C SER A 42 8.67 -8.16 -7.15
N THR A 43 7.92 -8.42 -8.23
CA THR A 43 7.04 -7.42 -8.85
C THR A 43 5.90 -7.03 -7.91
N VAL A 44 5.29 -8.01 -7.21
CA VAL A 44 4.23 -7.72 -6.23
C VAL A 44 4.76 -6.87 -5.07
N ASP A 45 5.98 -7.14 -4.59
CA ASP A 45 6.61 -6.31 -3.55
C ASP A 45 6.88 -4.88 -4.03
N VAL A 46 7.35 -4.71 -5.26
CA VAL A 46 7.57 -3.37 -5.86
C VAL A 46 6.26 -2.61 -6.01
N GLU A 47 5.21 -3.26 -6.51
CA GLU A 47 3.87 -2.67 -6.64
C GLU A 47 3.29 -2.28 -5.28
N ALA A 48 3.45 -3.12 -4.27
CA ALA A 48 3.03 -2.82 -2.90
C ALA A 48 3.78 -1.59 -2.35
N ARG A 49 5.11 -1.52 -2.53
CA ARG A 49 5.90 -0.36 -2.10
C ARG A 49 5.48 0.92 -2.80
N ARG A 50 5.28 0.88 -4.12
CA ARG A 50 4.81 2.03 -4.91
C ARG A 50 3.44 2.51 -4.44
N PHE A 51 2.51 1.59 -4.23
CA PHE A 51 1.18 1.92 -3.72
C PHE A 51 1.26 2.59 -2.36
N TRP A 52 2.00 2.00 -1.41
CA TRP A 52 2.11 2.56 -0.07
C TRP A 52 2.82 3.92 -0.06
N ALA A 53 3.87 4.09 -0.86
CA ALA A 53 4.52 5.39 -1.02
C ALA A 53 3.53 6.46 -1.51
N ALA A 54 2.68 6.14 -2.49
CA ALA A 54 1.65 7.05 -2.97
C ALA A 54 0.58 7.35 -1.91
N GLN A 55 0.16 6.35 -1.12
CA GLN A 55 -0.79 6.56 -0.02
C GLN A 55 -0.24 7.47 1.07
N TRP A 56 1.02 7.27 1.47
CA TRP A 56 1.67 8.09 2.49
C TRP A 56 1.91 9.52 2.01
N SER A 57 2.39 9.70 0.78
CA SER A 57 2.58 11.03 0.19
C SER A 57 1.25 11.78 0.07
N GLY A 58 0.17 11.11 -0.34
CA GLY A 58 -1.16 11.72 -0.39
C GLY A 58 -1.67 12.16 0.99
N LEU A 59 -1.48 11.32 2.01
CA LEU A 59 -1.85 11.65 3.38
C LEU A 59 -1.03 12.82 3.94
N GLU A 60 0.27 12.86 3.66
CA GLU A 60 1.15 13.94 4.08
C GLU A 60 0.69 15.28 3.51
N ALA A 61 0.38 15.33 2.20
CA ALA A 61 -0.18 16.52 1.57
C ALA A 61 -1.52 16.94 2.20
N ASP A 62 -2.36 15.99 2.60
CA ASP A 62 -3.62 16.27 3.27
C ASP A 62 -3.39 16.84 4.69
N LEU A 63 -2.41 16.32 5.43
CA LEU A 63 -2.02 16.84 6.75
C LEU A 63 -1.43 18.26 6.66
N GLU A 64 -0.68 18.57 5.62
CA GLU A 64 -0.17 19.93 5.38
C GLU A 64 -1.30 20.93 5.12
N LYS A 65 -2.28 20.56 4.29
CA LYS A 65 -3.48 21.39 4.06
C LYS A 65 -4.26 21.61 5.37
N LEU A 66 -4.38 20.58 6.21
CA LEU A 66 -5.03 20.70 7.51
C LEU A 66 -4.26 21.64 8.46
N ARG A 67 -2.93 21.55 8.47
CA ARG A 67 -2.06 22.46 9.22
C ARG A 67 -2.25 23.91 8.75
N ALA A 68 -2.30 24.14 7.44
CA ALA A 68 -2.53 25.46 6.86
C ALA A 68 -3.91 26.03 7.24
N ALA A 69 -4.97 25.20 7.17
CA ALA A 69 -6.31 25.59 7.62
C ALA A 69 -6.34 25.95 9.10
N ALA A 70 -5.75 25.11 9.96
CA ALA A 70 -5.70 25.35 11.40
C ALA A 70 -4.94 26.65 11.76
N ALA A 71 -3.85 26.94 11.05
CA ALA A 71 -3.11 28.19 11.22
C ALA A 71 -3.95 29.42 10.83
N ALA A 72 -4.73 29.34 9.75
CA ALA A 72 -5.64 30.41 9.35
C ALA A 72 -6.72 30.69 10.41
N VAL A 73 -7.24 29.65 11.08
CA VAL A 73 -8.16 29.81 12.23
C VAL A 73 -7.49 30.51 13.40
N ALA A 74 -6.29 30.07 13.77
CA ALA A 74 -5.57 30.64 14.90
C ALA A 74 -5.27 32.13 14.69
N ALA A 75 -4.98 32.53 13.45
CA ALA A 75 -4.79 33.93 13.08
C ALA A 75 -6.11 34.74 13.05
N ALA A 76 -7.25 34.10 12.74
CA ALA A 76 -8.57 34.73 12.76
C ALA A 76 -9.13 34.98 14.17
N ALA A 77 -8.67 34.20 15.15
CA ALA A 77 -9.07 34.42 16.53
C ALA A 77 -8.57 35.81 16.96
N PRO A 78 -9.44 36.68 17.52
CA PRO A 78 -9.02 38.01 17.94
C PRO A 78 -7.95 37.86 19.03
N ALA A 79 -6.69 38.11 18.66
CA ALA A 79 -5.63 38.25 19.63
C ALA A 79 -5.92 39.50 20.49
N PRO A 80 -5.69 39.46 21.82
CA PRO A 80 -5.55 40.70 22.56
C PRO A 80 -4.43 41.51 21.90
N GLU A 81 -4.68 42.78 21.58
CA GLU A 81 -3.77 43.64 20.83
C GLU A 81 -2.33 43.56 21.36
N GLN A 82 -1.47 42.81 20.68
CA GLN A 82 -0.04 42.87 20.89
C GLN A 82 0.64 43.07 19.55
N LYS A 83 1.17 44.28 19.37
CA LYS A 83 1.92 44.72 18.19
C LYS A 83 3.24 43.94 18.12
N VAL A 84 3.35 42.98 17.21
CA VAL A 84 4.65 42.35 16.91
C VAL A 84 4.84 42.26 15.39
N HIS A 85 5.79 43.05 14.88
CA HIS A 85 6.27 42.97 13.50
C HIS A 85 7.23 41.79 13.36
N ARG A 86 6.88 40.78 12.56
CA ARG A 86 7.86 39.82 12.01
C ARG A 86 7.57 39.53 10.54
N LYS A 87 8.60 39.65 9.72
CA LYS A 87 8.59 39.31 8.28
C LYS A 87 8.72 37.79 8.16
N SER A 88 7.71 37.12 7.61
CA SER A 88 7.68 35.66 7.38
C SER A 88 8.13 35.32 5.94
N PRO A 89 8.90 34.24 5.71
CA PRO A 89 9.50 33.91 4.41
C PRO A 89 8.56 33.23 3.40
N LEU A 90 7.25 33.16 3.65
CA LEU A 90 6.26 32.53 2.76
C LEU A 90 5.53 33.54 1.85
N ALA A 91 6.25 34.52 1.30
CA ALA A 91 5.69 35.68 0.60
C ALA A 91 5.15 35.42 -0.83
N GLY A 92 4.83 34.17 -1.20
CA GLY A 92 4.44 33.79 -2.57
C GLY A 92 2.98 33.34 -2.76
N LEU A 93 2.33 32.77 -1.74
CA LEU A 93 0.90 32.43 -1.79
C LEU A 93 0.09 33.53 -1.11
N LYS A 94 -0.66 34.31 -1.88
CA LYS A 94 -1.66 35.27 -1.37
C LYS A 94 -2.90 34.54 -0.86
N LEU A 95 -2.76 33.69 0.17
CA LEU A 95 -3.87 33.37 1.06
C LEU A 95 -3.97 34.51 2.06
N ASN A 96 -5.10 35.21 2.09
CA ASN A 96 -5.34 36.26 3.06
C ASN A 96 -5.60 35.57 4.43
N LEU A 97 -4.54 35.36 5.20
CA LEU A 97 -4.51 34.54 6.42
C LEU A 97 -5.02 35.29 7.67
N ASN A 98 -5.73 36.40 7.51
CA ASN A 98 -6.22 37.20 8.63
C ASN A 98 -7.72 37.51 8.45
N PRO A 99 -8.61 36.54 8.73
CA PRO A 99 -10.06 36.70 8.59
C PRO A 99 -10.57 37.78 9.54
N LYS A 100 -10.87 38.97 9.02
CA LYS A 100 -11.62 39.97 9.79
C LYS A 100 -13.13 39.72 9.68
N ASN A 101 -13.55 38.92 8.70
CA ASN A 101 -14.95 38.65 8.40
C ASN A 101 -15.24 37.15 8.26
N THR A 102 -16.43 36.70 8.64
CA THR A 102 -16.90 35.31 8.49
C THR A 102 -16.85 34.81 7.04
N GLN A 103 -16.93 35.72 6.07
CA GLN A 103 -16.79 35.45 4.63
C GLN A 103 -15.43 34.82 4.27
N ASP A 104 -14.36 35.18 4.97
CA ASP A 104 -13.00 34.67 4.70
C ASP A 104 -12.83 33.19 5.11
N LEU A 105 -13.78 32.63 5.88
CA LEU A 105 -13.76 31.24 6.34
C LEU A 105 -14.40 30.27 5.32
N VAL A 106 -15.16 30.77 4.36
CA VAL A 106 -15.90 29.94 3.39
C VAL A 106 -14.96 29.10 2.50
N PRO A 107 -13.85 29.65 1.94
CA PRO A 107 -12.92 28.84 1.14
C PRO A 107 -12.27 27.72 1.96
N ALA A 108 -11.90 28.00 3.22
CA ALA A 108 -11.31 27.00 4.11
C ALA A 108 -12.30 25.88 4.45
N LEU A 109 -13.58 26.21 4.67
CA LEU A 109 -14.63 25.20 4.85
C LEU A 109 -14.80 24.32 3.61
N GLY A 110 -14.79 24.93 2.42
CA GLY A 110 -14.84 24.19 1.15
C GLY A 110 -13.67 23.21 1.00
N MET A 111 -12.45 23.67 1.32
CA MET A 111 -11.26 22.82 1.31
C MET A 111 -11.36 21.67 2.31
N LEU A 112 -11.81 21.91 3.55
CA LEU A 112 -11.98 20.87 4.56
C LEU A 112 -13.02 19.82 4.14
N LYS A 113 -14.14 20.24 3.54
CA LYS A 113 -15.16 19.32 2.98
C LYS A 113 -14.57 18.48 1.85
N GLY A 114 -13.80 19.09 0.95
CA GLY A 114 -13.06 18.35 -0.09
C GLY A 114 -12.14 17.28 0.50
N LEU A 115 -11.32 17.64 1.49
CA LEU A 115 -10.45 16.70 2.21
C LEU A 115 -11.20 15.55 2.88
N TYR A 116 -12.40 15.83 3.40
CA TYR A 116 -13.25 14.80 4.00
C TYR A 116 -13.75 13.79 2.97
N GLU A 117 -14.20 14.26 1.80
CA GLU A 117 -14.62 13.40 0.69
C GLU A 117 -13.45 12.59 0.13
N ASP A 118 -12.31 13.23 -0.09
CA ASP A 118 -11.08 12.58 -0.56
C ASP A 118 -10.63 11.48 0.41
N GLY A 119 -10.67 11.75 1.72
CA GLY A 119 -10.34 10.76 2.75
C GLY A 119 -11.29 9.57 2.74
N LYS A 120 -12.60 9.77 2.53
CA LYS A 120 -13.56 8.66 2.37
C LYS A 120 -13.27 7.83 1.12
N ALA A 121 -12.97 8.49 0.00
CA ALA A 121 -12.61 7.80 -1.24
C ALA A 121 -11.34 6.95 -1.04
N ARG A 122 -10.35 7.48 -0.33
CA ARG A 122 -9.11 6.77 0.02
C ARG A 122 -9.35 5.53 0.89
N ILE A 123 -10.22 5.62 1.90
CA ILE A 123 -10.66 4.46 2.69
C ILE A 123 -11.32 3.41 1.78
N GLY A 124 -12.17 3.84 0.86
CA GLY A 124 -12.79 2.96 -0.14
C GLY A 124 -11.76 2.20 -0.98
N GLN A 125 -10.74 2.90 -1.48
CA GLN A 125 -9.63 2.30 -2.24
C GLN A 125 -8.83 1.29 -1.40
N LEU A 126 -8.53 1.62 -0.13
CA LEU A 126 -7.84 0.70 0.78
C LEU A 126 -8.65 -0.58 1.01
N ASN A 127 -9.95 -0.47 1.26
CA ASN A 127 -10.83 -1.62 1.49
C ASN A 127 -10.95 -2.50 0.24
N ALA A 128 -11.08 -1.88 -0.95
CA ALA A 128 -11.12 -2.61 -2.21
C ALA A 128 -9.81 -3.39 -2.46
N ARG A 129 -8.66 -2.74 -2.20
CA ARG A 129 -7.35 -3.38 -2.32
C ARG A 129 -7.17 -4.52 -1.32
N GLU A 130 -7.54 -4.35 -0.07
CA GLU A 130 -7.45 -5.42 0.94
C GLU A 130 -8.30 -6.63 0.55
N LYS A 131 -9.50 -6.41 -0.01
CA LYS A 131 -10.34 -7.49 -0.54
C LYS A 131 -9.65 -8.25 -1.69
N ASP A 132 -9.05 -7.53 -2.65
CA ASP A 132 -8.29 -8.14 -3.76
C ASP A 132 -7.08 -8.93 -3.26
N LEU A 133 -6.30 -8.35 -2.34
CA LEU A 133 -5.12 -9.01 -1.75
C LEU A 133 -5.51 -10.28 -0.97
N LYS A 134 -6.63 -10.26 -0.26
CA LYS A 134 -7.16 -11.46 0.41
C LYS A 134 -7.51 -12.55 -0.60
N GLY A 135 -8.22 -12.20 -1.68
CA GLY A 135 -8.55 -13.16 -2.74
C GLY A 135 -7.31 -13.77 -3.40
N LYS A 136 -6.31 -12.94 -3.72
CA LYS A 136 -5.02 -13.41 -4.26
C LYS A 136 -4.27 -14.33 -3.30
N TYR A 137 -4.31 -14.03 -2.00
CA TYR A 137 -3.72 -14.88 -0.97
C TYR A 137 -4.40 -16.25 -0.90
N ASP A 138 -5.73 -16.29 -0.90
CA ASP A 138 -6.49 -17.54 -0.85
C ASP A 138 -6.22 -18.42 -2.08
N LEU A 139 -6.13 -17.81 -3.28
CA LEU A 139 -5.73 -18.50 -4.50
C LEU A 139 -4.30 -19.06 -4.42
N LYS A 140 -3.35 -18.27 -3.89
CA LYS A 140 -1.97 -18.72 -3.72
C LYS A 140 -1.84 -19.84 -2.71
N LYS A 141 -2.65 -19.81 -1.64
CA LYS A 141 -2.73 -20.90 -0.66
C LYS A 141 -3.20 -22.20 -1.30
N ALA A 142 -4.30 -22.14 -2.07
CA ALA A 142 -4.80 -23.30 -2.78
C ALA A 142 -3.78 -23.85 -3.79
N GLU A 143 -3.05 -22.97 -4.48
CA GLU A 143 -1.96 -23.37 -5.39
C GLU A 143 -0.83 -24.09 -4.64
N HIS A 144 -0.40 -23.55 -3.50
CA HIS A 144 0.60 -24.16 -2.62
C HIS A 144 0.17 -25.56 -2.16
N ASP A 145 -1.04 -25.68 -1.62
CA ASP A 145 -1.60 -26.95 -1.14
C ASP A 145 -1.65 -27.99 -2.28
N ARG A 146 -2.07 -27.56 -3.49
CA ARG A 146 -2.10 -28.42 -4.68
C ARG A 146 -0.69 -28.89 -5.07
N ARG A 147 0.32 -28.03 -4.98
CA ARG A 147 1.72 -28.41 -5.31
C ARG A 147 2.26 -29.43 -4.32
N LEU A 148 2.01 -29.25 -3.02
CA LEU A 148 2.40 -30.24 -2.01
C LEU A 148 1.74 -31.60 -2.28
N GLN A 149 0.45 -31.62 -2.63
CA GLN A 149 -0.24 -32.85 -3.03
C GLN A 149 0.36 -33.49 -4.28
N ALA A 150 0.73 -32.69 -5.28
CA ALA A 150 1.37 -33.18 -6.51
C ALA A 150 2.75 -33.79 -6.24
N ILE A 151 3.56 -33.15 -5.38
CA ILE A 151 4.86 -33.68 -4.94
C ILE A 151 4.65 -35.03 -4.24
N GLU A 152 3.67 -35.10 -3.34
CA GLU A 152 3.35 -36.32 -2.61
C GLU A 152 2.85 -37.46 -3.52
N ALA A 153 1.99 -37.14 -4.50
CA ALA A 153 1.51 -38.11 -5.47
C ALA A 153 2.66 -38.66 -6.33
N ARG A 154 3.57 -37.81 -6.79
CA ARG A 154 4.76 -38.24 -7.56
C ARG A 154 5.66 -39.16 -6.76
N PHE A 155 5.83 -38.87 -5.46
CA PHE A 155 6.59 -39.73 -4.54
C PHE A 155 5.91 -41.08 -4.34
N LYS A 156 4.60 -41.11 -4.09
CA LYS A 156 3.82 -42.37 -3.94
C LYS A 156 3.82 -43.22 -5.21
N ASN A 157 3.81 -42.58 -6.38
CA ASN A 157 3.92 -43.26 -7.66
C ASN A 157 5.36 -43.71 -8.00
N HIS A 158 6.31 -43.56 -7.07
CA HIS A 158 7.73 -43.87 -7.23
C HIS A 158 8.43 -43.14 -8.40
N THR A 159 7.83 -42.05 -8.88
CA THR A 159 8.41 -41.18 -9.93
C THR A 159 9.33 -40.10 -9.38
N LEU A 160 9.39 -39.96 -8.05
CA LEU A 160 10.23 -38.99 -7.34
C LEU A 160 10.98 -39.70 -6.21
N SER A 161 12.30 -39.49 -6.12
CA SER A 161 13.09 -40.06 -5.02
C SER A 161 12.78 -39.36 -3.68
N ALA A 162 13.12 -39.99 -2.56
CA ALA A 162 12.94 -39.42 -1.23
C ALA A 162 13.69 -38.09 -1.05
N GLU A 163 14.93 -38.00 -1.55
CA GLU A 163 15.72 -36.77 -1.50
C GLU A 163 15.08 -35.65 -2.33
N TRP A 164 14.61 -35.98 -3.55
CA TRP A 164 13.94 -34.99 -4.40
C TRP A 164 12.61 -34.51 -3.81
N ARG A 165 11.83 -35.40 -3.19
CA ARG A 165 10.62 -35.03 -2.43
C ARG A 165 10.97 -34.04 -1.31
N ALA A 166 11.98 -34.35 -0.51
CA ALA A 166 12.39 -33.47 0.60
C ALA A 166 12.82 -32.08 0.10
N ASN A 167 13.60 -32.04 -1.00
CA ASN A 167 14.05 -30.79 -1.59
C ASN A 167 12.90 -29.97 -2.21
N GLU A 168 12.02 -30.60 -3.00
CA GLU A 168 10.87 -29.90 -3.61
C GLU A 168 9.91 -29.36 -2.54
N THR A 169 9.58 -30.16 -1.51
CA THR A 169 8.73 -29.72 -0.39
C THR A 169 9.37 -28.57 0.38
N ARG A 170 10.68 -28.63 0.64
CA ARG A 170 11.40 -27.55 1.33
C ARG A 170 11.36 -26.24 0.54
N ASP A 171 11.59 -26.31 -0.77
CA ASP A 171 11.59 -25.14 -1.64
C ASP A 171 10.19 -24.52 -1.75
N GLU A 172 9.15 -25.34 -1.91
CA GLU A 172 7.76 -24.89 -1.94
C GLU A 172 7.36 -24.23 -0.60
N ASN A 173 7.71 -24.85 0.53
CA ASN A 173 7.48 -24.25 1.86
C ASN A 173 8.25 -22.94 2.06
N ARG A 174 9.48 -22.83 1.53
CA ARG A 174 10.26 -21.59 1.60
C ARG A 174 9.55 -20.45 0.86
N LEU A 175 9.00 -20.72 -0.31
CA LEU A 175 8.25 -19.74 -1.10
C LEU A 175 6.95 -19.36 -0.38
N TRP A 176 6.21 -20.34 0.14
CA TRP A 176 4.99 -20.11 0.90
C TRP A 176 5.23 -19.25 2.15
N ASN A 177 6.23 -19.60 2.96
CA ASN A 177 6.61 -18.83 4.15
C ASN A 177 7.00 -17.39 3.83
N TYR A 178 7.51 -17.12 2.62
CA TYR A 178 7.76 -15.76 2.16
C TYR A 178 6.43 -15.03 1.88
N TRP A 179 5.49 -15.67 1.17
CA TRP A 179 4.18 -15.11 0.87
C TRP A 179 3.35 -14.81 2.12
N GLU A 180 3.38 -15.69 3.12
CA GLU A 180 2.73 -15.44 4.42
C GLU A 180 3.26 -14.16 5.07
N ARG A 181 4.59 -14.00 5.09
CA ARG A 181 5.22 -12.78 5.62
C ARG A 181 4.88 -11.53 4.81
N VAL A 182 4.78 -11.63 3.48
CA VAL A 182 4.31 -10.53 2.63
C VAL A 182 2.89 -10.13 3.02
N ARG A 183 1.99 -11.11 3.15
CA ARG A 183 0.59 -10.88 3.50
C ARG A 183 0.47 -10.23 4.88
N GLU A 184 1.21 -10.71 5.87
CA GLU A 184 1.22 -10.16 7.22
C GLU A 184 1.65 -8.68 7.21
N ARG A 185 2.73 -8.34 6.49
CA ARG A 185 3.19 -6.94 6.35
C ARG A 185 2.13 -6.07 5.70
N GLN A 186 1.55 -6.52 4.59
CA GLN A 186 0.51 -5.77 3.88
C GLN A 186 -0.73 -5.54 4.75
N HIS A 187 -1.15 -6.56 5.51
CA HIS A 187 -2.28 -6.46 6.42
C HIS A 187 -2.03 -5.46 7.57
N LYS A 188 -0.82 -5.49 8.17
CA LYS A 188 -0.40 -4.51 9.17
C LYS A 188 -0.39 -3.09 8.60
N GLN A 189 0.16 -2.90 7.40
CA GLN A 189 0.18 -1.61 6.71
C GLN A 189 -1.25 -1.09 6.44
N TYR A 190 -2.15 -1.97 5.99
CA TYR A 190 -3.56 -1.67 5.83
C TYR A 190 -4.19 -1.16 7.13
N HIS A 191 -4.06 -1.90 8.24
CA HIS A 191 -4.62 -1.47 9.51
C HIS A 191 -4.04 -0.14 10.02
N THR A 192 -2.72 0.05 9.92
CA THR A 192 -2.09 1.32 10.30
C THR A 192 -2.62 2.47 9.46
N SER A 193 -2.70 2.30 8.13
CA SER A 193 -3.22 3.34 7.23
C SER A 193 -4.69 3.66 7.49
N LEU A 194 -5.52 2.64 7.74
CA LEU A 194 -6.94 2.80 8.02
C LEU A 194 -7.16 3.57 9.33
N LYS A 195 -6.40 3.23 10.38
CA LYS A 195 -6.44 3.95 11.67
C LYS A 195 -6.07 5.42 11.52
N ILE A 196 -5.03 5.71 10.74
CA ILE A 196 -4.60 7.09 10.50
C ILE A 196 -5.64 7.87 9.70
N GLN A 197 -6.23 7.25 8.66
CA GLN A 197 -7.28 7.89 7.87
C GLN A 197 -8.54 8.16 8.69
N HIS A 198 -8.99 7.21 9.53
CA HIS A 198 -10.12 7.46 10.44
C HIS A 198 -9.84 8.58 11.43
N GLY A 199 -8.66 8.57 12.08
CA GLY A 199 -8.28 9.64 12.99
C GLY A 199 -8.17 11.00 12.30
N THR A 200 -7.71 11.03 11.06
CA THR A 200 -7.63 12.26 10.24
C THR A 200 -9.03 12.76 9.88
N LEU A 201 -9.91 11.89 9.40
CA LEU A 201 -11.30 12.24 9.06
C LEU A 201 -12.08 12.75 10.26
N GLU A 202 -11.89 12.17 11.45
CA GLU A 202 -12.52 12.66 12.69
C GLU A 202 -12.08 14.10 13.01
N LYS A 203 -10.78 14.40 12.86
CA LYS A 203 -10.25 15.76 13.04
C LYS A 203 -10.78 16.72 11.99
N VAL A 204 -10.81 16.33 10.71
CA VAL A 204 -11.36 17.12 9.61
C VAL A 204 -12.82 17.44 9.88
N LYS A 205 -13.63 16.44 10.24
CA LYS A 205 -15.04 16.61 10.56
C LYS A 205 -15.24 17.57 11.74
N THR A 206 -14.45 17.41 12.80
CA THR A 206 -14.49 18.33 13.96
C THR A 206 -14.20 19.77 13.53
N MET A 207 -13.21 19.98 12.65
CA MET A 207 -12.92 21.30 12.10
C MET A 207 -14.06 21.83 11.22
N ILE A 208 -14.65 21.02 10.34
CA ILE A 208 -15.83 21.40 9.54
C ILE A 208 -16.95 21.91 10.46
N ASP A 209 -17.32 21.14 11.48
CA ASP A 209 -18.36 21.50 12.43
C ASP A 209 -18.05 22.82 13.17
N MET A 210 -16.78 23.04 13.50
CA MET A 210 -16.30 24.28 14.14
C MET A 210 -16.45 25.47 13.19
N TYR A 211 -16.05 25.33 11.92
CA TYR A 211 -16.20 26.38 10.91
C TYR A 211 -17.67 26.72 10.63
N GLU A 212 -18.54 25.72 10.49
CA GLU A 212 -19.98 25.92 10.28
C GLU A 212 -20.64 26.64 11.47
N LYS A 213 -20.25 26.31 12.70
CA LYS A 213 -20.74 27.01 13.91
C LYS A 213 -20.26 28.46 14.00
N THR A 214 -19.01 28.73 13.61
CA THR A 214 -18.47 30.09 13.58
C THR A 214 -19.16 30.95 12.52
N ILE A 215 -19.35 30.42 11.31
CA ILE A 215 -20.03 31.13 10.21
C ILE A 215 -21.50 31.40 10.57
N SER A 216 -22.18 30.46 11.24
CA SER A 216 -23.57 30.63 11.68
C SER A 216 -23.74 31.52 12.93
N GLY A 217 -22.66 32.04 13.52
CA GLY A 217 -22.71 32.87 14.72
C GLY A 217 -23.06 32.09 16.01
N LYS A 218 -23.11 30.76 15.96
CA LYS A 218 -23.46 29.88 17.09
C LYS A 218 -22.23 29.34 17.85
N ALA A 219 -21.06 29.93 17.63
CA ALA A 219 -19.81 29.44 18.21
C ALA A 219 -19.71 29.76 19.71
N ASP A 220 -19.71 28.71 20.53
CA ASP A 220 -19.30 28.79 21.93
C ASP A 220 -17.76 28.82 22.01
N LYS A 221 -17.20 30.02 22.21
CA LYS A 221 -15.75 30.28 22.22
C LYS A 221 -14.99 29.40 23.23
N ALA A 222 -15.59 29.08 24.38
CA ALA A 222 -14.95 28.28 25.41
C ALA A 222 -14.86 26.79 25.00
N LYS A 223 -15.92 26.26 24.38
CA LYS A 223 -15.90 24.90 23.79
C LYS A 223 -14.96 24.82 22.59
N PHE A 224 -14.93 25.86 21.76
CA PHE A 224 -14.04 25.96 20.61
C PHE A 224 -12.57 25.86 21.03
N ALA A 225 -12.14 26.64 22.03
CA ALA A 225 -10.77 26.58 22.55
C ALA A 225 -10.40 25.20 23.12
N LYS A 226 -11.34 24.53 23.80
CA LYS A 226 -11.13 23.16 24.31
C LYS A 226 -11.00 22.13 23.18
N GLN A 227 -11.86 22.22 22.16
CA GLN A 227 -11.82 21.33 21.00
C GLN A 227 -10.56 21.55 20.15
N LEU A 228 -10.13 22.80 19.98
CA LEU A 228 -8.89 23.11 19.27
C LEU A 228 -7.66 22.55 19.98
N LYS A 229 -7.62 22.62 21.32
CA LYS A 229 -6.56 21.95 22.11
C LYS A 229 -6.58 20.43 21.94
N LYS A 230 -7.76 19.81 21.86
CA LYS A 230 -7.90 18.37 21.61
C LYS A 230 -7.42 17.97 20.21
N VAL A 231 -7.77 18.75 19.18
CA VAL A 231 -7.38 18.47 17.79
C VAL A 231 -5.89 18.76 17.54
N GLY A 232 -5.35 19.81 18.16
CA GLY A 232 -3.98 20.29 17.95
C GLY A 232 -2.92 19.81 18.97
N GLY A 233 -3.30 19.18 20.09
CA GLY A 233 -2.39 19.00 21.23
C GLY A 233 -2.43 17.67 21.98
N GLY A 234 -3.19 16.65 21.57
CA GLY A 234 -3.15 15.37 22.27
C GLY A 234 -3.83 14.24 21.51
N SER A 235 -3.13 13.11 21.38
CA SER A 235 -3.53 11.85 20.74
C SER A 235 -3.41 11.73 19.21
N LEU A 236 -2.34 12.28 18.61
CA LEU A 236 -1.72 11.50 17.53
C LEU A 236 -1.13 10.24 18.19
N PRO A 237 -1.49 9.00 17.77
CA PRO A 237 -0.80 7.82 18.28
C PRO A 237 0.67 8.03 18.00
N ASP A 238 1.49 7.93 19.05
CA ASP A 238 2.95 8.06 19.03
C ASP A 238 3.53 7.54 17.71
N ILE A 239 3.82 8.47 16.79
CA ILE A 239 4.58 8.21 15.58
C ILE A 239 6.04 8.20 16.01
N VAL A 240 6.43 7.13 16.71
CA VAL A 240 7.83 6.82 17.04
C VAL A 240 8.68 6.65 15.77
N PHE A 241 8.05 6.56 14.59
CA PHE A 241 8.71 6.23 13.32
C PHE A 241 9.52 7.34 12.64
N LEU A 242 9.48 8.59 13.11
CA LEU A 242 10.24 9.69 12.46
C LEU A 242 11.36 10.31 13.31
N GLN A 243 11.35 10.12 14.63
CA GLN A 243 12.48 10.53 15.48
C GLN A 243 13.66 9.56 15.39
N ASP A 244 13.40 8.26 15.16
CA ASP A 244 14.48 7.26 15.02
C ASP A 244 15.22 7.35 13.68
N ALA A 245 14.53 7.74 12.60
CA ALA A 245 15.16 7.91 11.28
C ALA A 245 16.06 9.17 11.23
N GLN A 246 15.64 10.27 11.87
CA GLN A 246 16.48 11.48 11.96
C GLN A 246 17.69 11.27 12.88
N THR A 247 17.53 10.57 14.01
CA THR A 247 18.67 10.29 14.91
C THR A 247 19.65 9.28 14.30
N ALA A 248 19.19 8.29 13.53
CA ALA A 248 20.08 7.36 12.81
C ALA A 248 20.92 8.06 11.72
N THR A 249 20.32 8.99 10.99
CA THR A 249 21.01 9.76 9.92
C THR A 249 22.02 10.76 10.50
N ILE A 250 21.72 11.33 11.67
CA ILE A 250 22.66 12.23 12.37
C ILE A 250 23.83 11.42 12.96
N ARG A 251 23.59 10.22 13.49
CA ARG A 251 24.63 9.33 14.02
C ARG A 251 25.58 8.79 12.95
N SER A 252 25.10 8.51 11.73
CA SER A 252 25.98 8.06 10.64
C SER A 252 26.81 9.19 10.02
N ALA A 253 26.42 10.46 10.24
CA ALA A 253 27.17 11.63 9.78
C ALA A 253 28.21 12.17 10.79
N THR A 254 28.29 11.58 12.00
CA THR A 254 29.18 12.05 13.09
C THR A 254 30.18 11.02 13.59
N MET A 255 30.39 9.90 12.87
CA MET A 255 31.54 9.03 13.14
C MET A 255 32.67 9.31 12.14
N PRO A 256 33.86 9.76 12.60
CA PRO A 256 35.07 9.88 11.79
C PRO A 256 35.64 8.51 11.40
#